data_AF-R7SMJ8-F1
#
_entry.id   AF-R7SMJ8-F1
#
_cell.length_a   1.000
_cell.length_b   1.000
_cell.length_c   1.000
_cell.angle_alpha   90.00
_cell.angle_beta   90.00
_cell.angle_gamma   90.00
#
_symmetry.space_group_name_H-M   'P 1'
#
loop_
_entity.id
_entity.type
_entity.pdbx_description
1 polymer ?
#
loop_
_entity_poly.entity_id
_entity_poly.type
_entity_poly.pdbx_seq_one_letter_code
_entity_poly.pdbx_strand_id
1 'polypeptide(L)'
;RAHPNPNVSRFPVEVCENIIDMLYSLFFVDRVANSRALHRCALVCRAWRVRSQRNLFYSVVLHDLPALQKFSAVLDNAPHLCEYVYEVTLVGRTLHTTASPLSLLPIVLRGKLPKLQEVTINRFREDAKSYPTTSKSGTMKPLQYLPLHPRFAVYFSAFTTVSRLCIVNLTFVHFNDLSRMINSLPALRTLVCSHV
;
A
#
# COMPACT_ATOMS: atom_id res chain seq x y z
N ARG A 1 27.83 42.39 -14.31
CA ARG A 1 26.46 42.03 -13.84
C ARG A 1 26.30 40.54 -14.05
N ALA A 2 26.26 39.74 -12.99
CA ALA A 2 25.98 38.32 -13.10
C ALA A 2 24.50 38.14 -13.46
N HIS A 3 24.21 37.44 -14.56
CA HIS A 3 22.84 37.06 -14.91
C HIS A 3 22.31 36.08 -13.87
N PRO A 4 21.11 36.28 -13.30
CA PRO A 4 20.51 35.29 -12.42
C PRO A 4 20.34 33.99 -13.21
N ASN A 5 20.86 32.90 -12.66
CA ASN A 5 20.82 31.58 -13.28
C ASN A 5 19.34 31.21 -13.55
N PRO A 6 18.92 31.04 -14.82
CA PRO A 6 17.51 30.88 -15.18
C PRO A 6 16.88 29.59 -14.62
N ASN A 7 17.69 28.72 -14.03
CA ASN A 7 17.27 27.44 -13.44
C ASN A 7 16.99 27.48 -11.93
N VAL A 8 17.08 28.65 -11.28
CA VAL A 8 16.73 28.76 -9.86
C VAL A 8 15.22 29.00 -9.77
N SER A 9 14.49 28.02 -9.21
CA SER A 9 13.08 28.16 -8.82
C SER A 9 12.85 29.50 -8.13
N ARG A 10 11.86 30.27 -8.60
CA ARG A 10 11.47 31.55 -7.97
C ARG A 10 10.88 31.37 -6.56
N PHE A 11 10.54 30.14 -6.19
CA PHE A 11 9.97 29.81 -4.89
C PHE A 11 10.99 29.09 -4.01
N PRO A 12 10.99 29.35 -2.68
CA PRO A 12 11.73 28.57 -1.70
C PRO A 12 11.41 27.06 -1.82
N VAL A 13 12.36 26.21 -1.44
CA VAL A 13 12.23 24.75 -1.54
C VAL A 13 11.06 24.26 -0.69
N GLU A 14 10.83 24.88 0.46
CA GLU A 14 9.76 24.58 1.41
C GLU A 14 8.37 24.78 0.78
N VAL A 15 8.21 25.82 -0.05
CA VAL A 15 6.96 26.06 -0.77
C VAL A 15 6.71 24.97 -1.81
N CYS A 16 7.76 24.57 -2.53
CA CYS A 16 7.65 23.50 -3.52
C CYS A 16 7.34 22.15 -2.85
N GLU A 17 7.98 21.85 -1.73
CA GLU A 17 7.73 20.63 -0.95
C GLU A 17 6.31 20.61 -0.40
N ASN A 18 5.81 21.72 0.15
CA ASN A 18 4.42 21.82 0.61
C ASN A 18 3.42 21.57 -0.53
N ILE A 19 3.66 22.09 -1.74
CA ILE A 19 2.81 21.81 -2.91
C ILE A 19 2.81 20.31 -3.24
N ILE A 20 3.98 19.67 -3.21
CA ILE A 20 4.10 18.22 -3.46
C ILE A 20 3.38 17.41 -2.36
N ASP A 21 3.38 17.90 -1.12
CA ASP A 21 2.67 17.28 0.01
C ASP A 21 1.16 17.35 -0.12
N MET A 22 0.62 18.40 -0.74
CA MET A 22 -0.82 18.51 -1.03
C MET A 22 -1.31 17.47 -2.05
N LEU A 23 -0.41 16.76 -2.73
CA LEU A 23 -0.77 15.62 -3.60
C LEU A 23 -1.07 14.34 -2.79
N TYR A 24 -0.75 14.30 -1.50
CA TYR A 24 -1.24 13.25 -0.62
C TYR A 24 -2.74 13.46 -0.36
N SER A 25 -3.55 12.41 -0.56
CA SER A 25 -4.97 12.42 -0.22
C SER A 25 -5.28 11.28 0.75
N LEU A 26 -6.25 11.49 1.64
CA LEU A 26 -6.83 10.44 2.48
C LEU A 26 -7.74 9.51 1.68
N PHE A 27 -8.27 9.97 0.55
CA PHE A 27 -9.16 9.18 -0.28
C PHE A 27 -8.37 8.34 -1.28
N PHE A 28 -8.66 7.05 -1.27
CA PHE A 28 -7.99 6.07 -2.13
C PHE A 28 -8.02 6.46 -3.62
N VAL A 29 -9.16 6.94 -4.14
CA VAL A 29 -9.32 7.25 -5.58
C VAL A 29 -8.37 8.37 -5.99
N ASP A 30 -8.25 9.39 -5.14
CA ASP A 30 -7.35 10.52 -5.37
C ASP A 30 -5.88 10.09 -5.30
N ARG A 31 -5.51 9.16 -4.41
CA ARG A 31 -4.13 8.64 -4.34
C ARG A 31 -3.70 8.03 -5.68
N VAL A 32 -4.57 7.25 -6.32
CA VAL A 32 -4.29 6.67 -7.64
C VAL A 32 -4.10 7.78 -8.68
N ALA A 33 -4.98 8.79 -8.70
CA ALA A 33 -4.87 9.92 -9.62
C ALA A 33 -3.58 10.74 -9.39
N ASN A 34 -3.29 11.05 -8.13
CA ASN A 34 -2.16 11.89 -7.71
C ASN A 34 -0.81 11.17 -7.84
N SER A 35 -0.77 9.84 -7.81
CA SER A 35 0.46 9.06 -8.04
C SER A 35 1.15 9.46 -9.35
N ARG A 36 0.38 9.74 -10.41
CA ARG A 36 0.91 10.16 -11.71
C ARG A 36 1.59 11.53 -11.64
N ALA A 37 1.02 12.46 -10.88
CA ALA A 37 1.61 13.78 -10.65
C ALA A 37 2.92 13.64 -9.86
N LEU A 38 2.93 12.85 -8.78
CA LEU A 38 4.12 12.58 -7.98
C LEU A 38 5.25 11.93 -8.80
N HIS A 39 4.93 10.97 -9.69
CA HIS A 39 5.91 10.39 -10.61
C HIS A 39 6.54 11.44 -11.52
N ARG A 40 5.77 12.42 -12.01
CA ARG A 40 6.29 13.53 -12.82
C ARG A 40 7.16 14.46 -11.98
N CYS A 41 6.71 14.83 -10.77
CA CYS A 41 7.48 15.66 -9.84
C CYS A 41 8.84 15.03 -9.51
N ALA A 42 8.89 13.71 -9.37
CA ALA A 42 10.13 12.99 -9.07
C ALA A 42 11.21 13.06 -10.17
N LEU A 43 10.83 13.49 -11.38
CA LEU A 43 11.74 13.63 -12.54
C LEU A 43 12.20 15.07 -12.76
N VAL A 44 11.65 16.06 -12.05
CA VAL A 44 11.96 17.49 -12.26
C VAL A 44 13.37 17.82 -11.78
N CYS A 45 13.67 17.56 -10.51
CA CYS A 45 14.99 17.80 -9.92
C CYS A 45 15.22 16.92 -8.68
N ARG A 46 16.44 16.91 -8.15
CA ARG A 46 16.82 16.07 -6.99
C ARG A 46 16.00 16.39 -5.73
N ALA A 47 15.76 17.66 -5.43
CA ALA A 47 14.97 18.06 -4.27
C ALA A 47 13.52 17.54 -4.36
N TRP A 48 12.89 17.73 -5.52
CA TRP A 48 11.51 17.27 -5.75
C TRP A 48 11.43 15.74 -5.76
N ARG A 49 12.48 15.06 -6.23
CA ARG A 49 12.58 13.59 -6.20
C ARG A 49 12.43 13.04 -4.79
N VAL A 50 13.18 13.55 -3.83
CA VAL A 50 13.14 13.05 -2.45
C VAL A 50 11.73 13.21 -1.85
N ARG A 51 11.14 14.41 -1.95
CA ARG A 51 9.80 14.66 -1.39
C ARG A 51 8.71 13.85 -2.11
N SER A 52 8.78 13.74 -3.44
CA SER A 52 7.82 12.98 -4.22
C SER A 52 7.90 11.48 -3.96
N GLN A 53 9.11 10.93 -3.82
CA GLN A 53 9.31 9.53 -3.44
C GLN A 53 8.75 9.26 -2.04
N ARG A 54 9.01 10.14 -1.07
CA ARG A 54 8.41 10.01 0.27
C ARG A 54 6.88 9.91 0.18
N ASN A 55 6.21 10.74 -0.62
CA ASN A 55 4.75 10.71 -0.74
C ASN A 55 4.25 9.50 -1.54
N LEU A 56 4.98 9.05 -2.58
CA LEU A 56 4.67 7.84 -3.34
C LEU A 56 4.73 6.57 -2.48
N PHE A 57 5.71 6.51 -1.55
CA PHE A 57 5.92 5.35 -0.69
C PHE A 57 5.18 5.44 0.64
N TYR A 58 4.63 6.60 1.01
CA TYR A 58 3.87 6.79 2.24
C TYR A 58 2.71 5.80 2.38
N SER A 59 1.91 5.70 1.32
CA SER A 59 0.77 4.79 1.25
C SER A 59 0.82 3.99 -0.04
N VAL A 60 1.15 2.72 0.08
CA VAL A 60 1.38 1.82 -1.06
C VAL A 60 0.15 0.98 -1.31
N VAL A 61 -0.33 1.01 -2.56
CA VAL A 61 -1.47 0.23 -3.02
C VAL A 61 -0.97 -0.96 -3.84
N LEU A 62 -1.36 -2.18 -3.45
CA LEU A 62 -0.97 -3.43 -4.12
C LEU A 62 -2.22 -4.17 -4.60
N HIS A 63 -2.26 -4.47 -5.89
CA HIS A 63 -3.44 -5.02 -6.55
C HIS A 63 -3.43 -6.54 -6.71
N ASP A 64 -2.24 -7.11 -6.82
CA ASP A 64 -2.04 -8.52 -7.11
C ASP A 64 -0.65 -8.96 -6.65
N LEU A 65 -0.40 -10.27 -6.80
CA LEU A 65 0.88 -10.86 -6.43
C LEU A 65 2.06 -10.27 -7.24
N PRO A 66 1.97 -10.06 -8.57
CA PRO A 66 3.02 -9.35 -9.31
C PRO A 66 3.34 -7.96 -8.78
N ALA A 67 2.34 -7.17 -8.36
CA ALA A 67 2.57 -5.86 -7.75
C ALA A 67 3.33 -5.97 -6.43
N LEU A 68 2.97 -6.93 -5.57
CA LEU A 68 3.69 -7.21 -4.32
C LEU A 68 5.15 -7.60 -4.57
N GLN A 69 5.41 -8.47 -5.55
CA GLN A 69 6.77 -8.88 -5.91
C GLN A 69 7.60 -7.72 -6.46
N LYS A 70 7.03 -6.91 -7.36
CA LYS A 70 7.69 -5.70 -7.88
C LYS A 70 8.02 -4.72 -6.75
N PHE A 71 7.07 -4.49 -5.84
CA PHE A 71 7.28 -3.61 -4.69
C PHE A 71 8.41 -4.13 -3.80
N SER A 72 8.42 -5.42 -3.47
CA SER A 72 9.52 -6.06 -2.74
C SER A 72 10.87 -5.81 -3.40
N ALA A 73 10.96 -6.03 -4.72
CA ALA A 73 12.20 -5.82 -5.47
C ALA A 73 12.65 -4.35 -5.46
N VAL A 74 11.71 -3.39 -5.47
CA VAL A 74 12.03 -1.96 -5.34
C VAL A 74 12.64 -1.66 -3.97
N LEU A 75 12.07 -2.22 -2.89
CA LEU A 75 12.61 -2.05 -1.54
C LEU A 75 13.99 -2.70 -1.39
N ASP A 76 14.22 -3.85 -2.03
CA ASP A 76 15.54 -4.51 -2.03
C ASP A 76 16.61 -3.67 -2.74
N ASN A 77 16.25 -3.01 -3.85
CA ASN A 77 17.16 -2.13 -4.59
C ASN A 77 17.35 -0.76 -3.93
N ALA A 78 16.41 -0.31 -3.11
CA ALA A 78 16.44 1.00 -2.47
C ALA A 78 15.95 0.93 -1.01
N PRO A 79 16.78 0.39 -0.08
CA PRO A 79 16.35 0.14 1.30
C PRO A 79 15.93 1.38 2.09
N HIS A 80 16.39 2.58 1.71
CA HIS A 80 15.96 3.83 2.34
C HIS A 80 14.46 4.12 2.16
N LEU A 81 13.82 3.53 1.13
CA LEU A 81 12.37 3.70 0.88
C LEU A 81 11.51 2.95 1.90
N CYS A 82 12.07 1.92 2.56
CA CYS A 82 11.43 1.20 3.65
C CYS A 82 10.95 2.14 4.77
N GLU A 83 11.73 3.19 5.03
CA GLU A 83 11.45 4.19 6.06
C GLU A 83 10.30 5.14 5.71
N TYR A 84 9.85 5.12 4.45
CA TYR A 84 8.75 5.95 3.99
C TYR A 84 7.41 5.22 4.00
N VAL A 85 7.37 3.91 4.22
CA VAL A 85 6.12 3.14 4.13
C VAL A 85 5.39 3.11 5.48
N TYR A 86 4.27 3.82 5.54
CA TYR A 86 3.41 3.91 6.73
C TYR A 86 2.10 3.15 6.56
N GLU A 87 1.60 3.07 5.33
CA GLU A 87 0.34 2.40 5.03
C GLU A 87 0.52 1.43 3.86
N VAL A 88 -0.03 0.23 3.99
CA VAL A 88 -0.14 -0.72 2.87
C VAL A 88 -1.59 -1.11 2.67
N THR A 89 -2.08 -0.92 1.46
CA THR A 89 -3.43 -1.27 1.04
C THR A 89 -3.39 -2.40 0.02
N LEU A 90 -3.93 -3.55 0.40
CA LEU A 90 -4.22 -4.65 -0.52
C LEU A 90 -5.63 -4.49 -1.07
N VAL A 91 -5.75 -4.31 -2.39
CA VAL A 91 -7.04 -4.08 -3.05
C VAL A 91 -7.15 -4.84 -4.36
N GLY A 92 -8.16 -5.69 -4.49
CA GLY A 92 -8.37 -6.36 -5.76
C GLY A 92 -9.36 -7.51 -5.68
N ARG A 93 -9.71 -8.01 -6.87
CA ARG A 93 -10.61 -9.16 -7.05
C ARG A 93 -9.90 -10.49 -6.70
N THR A 94 -8.58 -10.51 -6.71
CA THR A 94 -7.73 -11.68 -6.46
C THR A 94 -7.57 -12.03 -4.98
N LEU A 95 -8.10 -11.21 -4.05
CA LEU A 95 -7.98 -11.48 -2.61
C LEU A 95 -8.62 -12.82 -2.20
N HIS A 96 -9.70 -13.22 -2.87
CA HIS A 96 -10.36 -14.52 -2.69
C HIS A 96 -9.96 -15.51 -3.81
N THR A 97 -8.72 -15.49 -4.27
CA THR A 97 -8.22 -16.53 -5.19
C THR A 97 -6.93 -17.11 -4.63
N THR A 98 -6.48 -18.25 -5.16
CA THR A 98 -5.19 -18.82 -4.77
C THR A 98 -3.99 -17.93 -5.13
N ALA A 99 -4.20 -16.87 -5.92
CA ALA A 99 -3.21 -15.84 -6.24
C ALA A 99 -3.32 -14.60 -5.33
N SER A 100 -3.97 -14.72 -4.17
CA SER A 100 -4.13 -13.62 -3.21
C SER A 100 -2.76 -13.10 -2.74
N PRO A 101 -2.47 -11.78 -2.87
CA PRO A 101 -1.23 -11.21 -2.36
C PRO A 101 -1.17 -11.23 -0.83
N LEU A 102 -2.32 -11.30 -0.14
CA LEU A 102 -2.39 -11.26 1.31
C LEU A 102 -1.60 -12.38 1.96
N SER A 103 -1.75 -13.62 1.47
CA SER A 103 -1.14 -14.80 2.08
C SER A 103 0.40 -14.77 2.02
N LEU A 104 0.97 -14.05 1.06
CA LEU A 104 2.41 -13.90 0.88
C LEU A 104 2.97 -12.57 1.41
N LEU A 105 2.14 -11.56 1.60
CA LEU A 105 2.55 -10.23 2.07
C LEU A 105 3.47 -10.28 3.32
N PRO A 106 3.12 -10.96 4.42
CA PRO A 106 3.95 -10.96 5.62
C PRO A 106 5.28 -11.73 5.44
N ILE A 107 5.34 -12.62 4.46
CA ILE A 107 6.55 -13.38 4.15
C ILE A 107 7.48 -12.53 3.28
N VAL A 108 6.93 -11.93 2.23
CA VAL A 108 7.68 -11.14 1.23
C VAL A 108 8.21 -9.84 1.82
N LEU A 109 7.46 -9.19 2.71
CA LEU A 109 7.81 -7.89 3.30
C LEU A 109 8.37 -8.01 4.72
N ARG A 110 8.74 -9.22 5.15
CA ARG A 110 9.27 -9.47 6.48
C ARG A 110 10.53 -8.63 6.73
N GLY A 111 10.52 -7.85 7.81
CA GLY A 111 11.64 -7.00 8.21
C GLY A 111 11.89 -5.78 7.30
N LYS A 112 11.05 -5.54 6.29
CA LYS A 112 11.24 -4.43 5.34
C LYS A 112 10.51 -3.16 5.72
N LEU A 113 9.48 -3.21 6.56
CA LEU A 113 8.58 -2.07 6.78
C LEU A 113 8.58 -1.64 8.26
N PRO A 114 9.66 -1.00 8.74
CA PRO A 114 9.82 -0.67 10.16
C PRO A 114 8.78 0.32 10.67
N LYS A 115 8.25 1.18 9.78
CA LYS A 115 7.29 2.25 10.11
C LYS A 115 5.85 1.95 9.70
N LEU A 116 5.55 0.71 9.33
CA LEU A 116 4.19 0.33 8.92
C LEU A 116 3.21 0.47 10.09
N GLN A 117 2.27 1.39 9.97
CA GLN A 117 1.27 1.68 11.00
C GLN A 117 -0.11 1.18 10.62
N GLU A 118 -0.43 1.15 9.32
CA GLU A 118 -1.74 0.76 8.82
C GLU A 118 -1.66 -0.31 7.74
N VAL A 119 -2.51 -1.33 7.90
CA VAL A 119 -2.78 -2.32 6.85
C VAL A 119 -4.25 -2.27 6.52
N THR A 120 -4.56 -2.02 5.25
CA THR A 120 -5.93 -2.08 4.71
C THR A 120 -6.05 -3.26 3.76
N ILE A 121 -7.08 -4.09 3.95
CA ILE A 121 -7.42 -5.20 3.08
C ILE A 121 -8.85 -4.99 2.60
N ASN A 122 -9.01 -4.64 1.32
CA ASN A 122 -10.30 -4.29 0.76
C ASN A 122 -10.55 -5.03 -0.56
N ARG A 123 -11.54 -5.92 -0.56
CA ARG A 123 -11.96 -6.60 -1.79
C ARG A 123 -12.99 -5.76 -2.53
N PHE A 124 -12.74 -5.53 -3.82
CA PHE A 124 -13.78 -5.00 -4.69
C PHE A 124 -14.81 -6.06 -5.01
N ARG A 125 -16.09 -5.71 -4.86
CA ARG A 125 -17.20 -6.50 -5.40
C ARG A 125 -17.15 -6.48 -6.92
N GLU A 126 -17.63 -7.53 -7.58
CA GLU A 126 -17.54 -7.71 -9.04
C GLU A 126 -18.25 -6.60 -9.83
N ASP A 127 -19.23 -5.95 -9.22
CA ASP A 127 -20.07 -4.88 -9.78
C ASP A 127 -19.45 -3.47 -9.67
N ALA A 128 -18.31 -3.32 -8.99
CA ALA A 128 -17.67 -2.02 -8.81
C ALA A 128 -17.06 -1.51 -10.14
N LYS A 129 -17.81 -0.66 -10.85
CA LYS A 129 -17.44 -0.01 -12.12
C LYS A 129 -16.26 0.98 -12.00
N SER A 130 -15.85 1.35 -10.79
CA SER A 130 -14.93 2.48 -10.57
C SER A 130 -13.44 2.15 -10.76
N TYR A 131 -13.07 0.91 -11.12
CA TYR A 131 -11.68 0.50 -11.22
C TYR A 131 -11.28 0.04 -12.62
N PRO A 132 -10.18 0.57 -13.18
CA PRO A 132 -9.65 0.07 -14.44
C PRO A 132 -9.25 -1.40 -14.24
N THR A 133 -9.87 -2.28 -15.04
CA THR A 133 -9.55 -3.70 -15.09
C THR A 133 -8.17 -3.85 -15.73
N THR A 134 -7.09 -3.64 -14.96
CA THR A 134 -5.72 -3.68 -15.51
C THR A 134 -5.13 -5.09 -15.63
N SER A 135 -5.84 -6.12 -15.18
CA SER A 135 -5.34 -7.48 -15.25
C SER A 135 -6.42 -8.41 -15.77
N LYS A 136 -6.02 -9.29 -16.70
CA LYS A 136 -6.78 -10.41 -17.25
C LYS A 136 -7.25 -11.33 -16.10
N SER A 137 -8.24 -10.90 -15.34
CA SER A 137 -8.94 -11.68 -14.32
C SER A 137 -9.92 -12.63 -15.03
N GLY A 138 -9.41 -13.45 -15.94
CA GLY A 138 -10.22 -14.22 -16.89
C GLY A 138 -10.33 -15.71 -16.59
N THR A 139 -9.60 -16.27 -15.61
CA THR A 139 -9.48 -17.74 -15.52
C THR A 139 -9.54 -18.33 -14.11
N MET A 140 -9.41 -17.54 -13.04
CA MET A 140 -9.41 -18.10 -11.68
C MET A 140 -10.78 -17.95 -11.04
N LYS A 141 -11.41 -19.11 -10.76
CA LYS A 141 -12.67 -19.18 -10.04
C LYS A 141 -12.50 -18.54 -8.65
N PRO A 142 -13.31 -17.54 -8.28
CA PRO A 142 -13.24 -16.95 -6.95
C PRO A 142 -13.61 -18.00 -5.91
N LEU A 143 -12.86 -18.00 -4.81
CA LEU A 143 -13.15 -18.77 -3.62
C LEU A 143 -14.24 -18.06 -2.82
N GLN A 144 -15.05 -18.84 -2.12
CA GLN A 144 -16.07 -18.30 -1.22
C GLN A 144 -15.45 -17.58 -0.02
N TYR A 145 -14.27 -18.02 0.41
CA TYR A 145 -13.58 -17.52 1.59
C TYR A 145 -12.14 -17.09 1.27
N LEU A 146 -11.61 -16.22 2.13
CA LEU A 146 -10.24 -15.74 2.08
C LEU A 146 -9.25 -16.90 2.32
N PRO A 147 -8.33 -17.18 1.38
CA PRO A 147 -7.39 -18.29 1.50
C PRO A 147 -6.20 -17.91 2.40
N LEU A 148 -6.41 -17.90 3.71
CA LEU A 148 -5.34 -17.69 4.68
C LEU A 148 -4.58 -18.99 4.97
N HIS A 149 -3.25 -18.90 4.94
CA HIS A 149 -2.39 -20.01 5.36
C HIS A 149 -2.55 -20.23 6.88
N PRO A 150 -2.53 -21.48 7.41
CA PRO A 150 -2.71 -21.74 8.85
C PRO A 150 -1.73 -21.01 9.76
N ARG A 151 -0.51 -20.74 9.26
CA ARG A 151 0.54 -19.97 9.96
C ARG A 151 0.52 -18.47 9.64
N PHE A 152 -0.49 -17.96 8.94
CA PHE A 152 -0.55 -16.56 8.50
C PHE A 152 -0.35 -15.59 9.68
N ALA A 153 -1.06 -15.80 10.78
CA ALA A 153 -0.94 -15.00 12.00
C ALA A 153 0.51 -14.93 12.53
N VAL A 154 1.27 -16.02 12.47
CA VAL A 154 2.67 -16.07 12.92
C VAL A 154 3.58 -15.22 12.04
N TYR A 155 3.32 -15.17 10.73
CA TYR A 155 4.08 -14.28 9.84
C TYR A 155 3.62 -12.83 9.99
N PHE A 156 2.32 -12.62 10.15
CA PHE A 156 1.72 -11.30 10.28
C PHE A 156 2.14 -10.59 11.56
N SER A 157 2.46 -11.33 12.63
CA SER A 157 3.02 -10.77 13.86
C SER A 157 4.40 -10.13 13.71
N ALA A 158 5.06 -10.30 12.55
CA ALA A 158 6.30 -9.58 12.26
C ALA A 158 6.08 -8.06 12.11
N PHE A 159 4.86 -7.61 11.83
CA PHE A 159 4.52 -6.19 11.74
C PHE A 159 4.15 -5.62 13.11
N THR A 160 5.16 -5.47 13.97
CA THR A 160 4.98 -5.07 15.38
C THR A 160 4.52 -3.64 15.56
N THR A 161 4.63 -2.79 14.54
CA THR A 161 4.27 -1.37 14.56
C THR A 161 2.86 -1.08 14.03
N VAL A 162 2.19 -2.08 13.45
CA VAL A 162 0.83 -1.90 12.91
C VAL A 162 -0.14 -1.66 14.05
N SER A 163 -0.74 -0.47 14.04
CA SER A 163 -1.68 0.01 15.05
C SER A 163 -3.11 0.13 14.52
N ARG A 164 -3.28 0.11 13.20
CA ARG A 164 -4.57 0.16 12.53
C ARG A 164 -4.70 -0.96 11.50
N LEU A 165 -5.79 -1.70 11.59
CA LEU A 165 -6.17 -2.74 10.64
C LEU A 165 -7.57 -2.44 10.10
N CYS A 166 -7.68 -2.29 8.79
CA CYS A 166 -8.94 -2.06 8.10
C CYS A 166 -9.27 -3.26 7.22
N ILE A 167 -10.43 -3.88 7.42
CA ILE A 167 -10.89 -5.08 6.71
C ILE A 167 -12.24 -4.76 6.08
N VAL A 168 -12.30 -4.87 4.75
CA VAL A 168 -13.49 -4.47 3.99
C VAL A 168 -13.84 -5.53 2.95
N ASN A 169 -15.11 -5.94 2.92
CA ASN A 169 -15.68 -6.89 1.94
C ASN A 169 -14.97 -8.26 1.91
N LEU A 170 -14.50 -8.75 3.05
CA LEU A 170 -13.86 -10.07 3.15
C LEU A 170 -14.82 -11.08 3.74
N THR A 171 -14.56 -12.36 3.50
CA THR A 171 -15.30 -13.45 4.14
C THR A 171 -14.30 -14.49 4.62
N PHE A 172 -14.35 -14.82 5.90
CA PHE A 172 -13.46 -15.82 6.51
C PHE A 172 -14.14 -17.17 6.56
N VAL A 173 -13.37 -18.26 6.46
CA VAL A 173 -13.91 -19.63 6.63
C VAL A 173 -14.44 -19.79 8.05
N HIS A 174 -13.65 -19.35 9.03
CA HIS A 174 -14.01 -19.38 10.43
C HIS A 174 -13.73 -18.02 11.08
N PHE A 175 -14.55 -17.62 12.05
CA PHE A 175 -14.29 -16.44 12.88
C PHE A 175 -12.90 -16.50 13.55
N ASN A 176 -12.43 -17.71 13.86
CA ASN A 176 -11.11 -17.92 14.45
C ASN A 176 -9.93 -17.51 13.55
N ASP A 177 -10.14 -17.38 12.24
CA ASP A 177 -9.10 -16.89 11.32
C ASP A 177 -8.93 -15.37 11.46
N LEU A 178 -10.06 -14.66 11.59
CA LEU A 178 -10.09 -13.23 11.88
C LEU A 178 -9.49 -12.94 13.26
N SER A 179 -9.89 -13.68 14.29
CA SER A 179 -9.38 -13.48 15.66
C SER A 179 -7.87 -13.69 15.74
N ARG A 180 -7.34 -14.74 15.10
CA ARG A 180 -5.89 -15.01 15.05
C ARG A 180 -5.11 -13.91 14.32
N MET A 181 -5.67 -13.37 13.23
CA MET A 181 -5.06 -12.25 12.52
C MET A 181 -5.01 -10.98 13.38
N ILE A 182 -6.11 -10.63 14.04
CA ILE A 182 -6.18 -9.47 14.93
C ILE A 182 -5.18 -9.64 16.09
N ASN A 183 -5.21 -10.78 16.77
CA ASN A 183 -4.39 -11.06 17.94
C ASN A 183 -2.89 -11.19 17.63
N SER A 184 -2.51 -11.37 16.36
CA SER A 184 -1.10 -11.40 15.96
C SER A 184 -0.44 -10.03 15.94
N LEU A 185 -1.20 -8.93 15.93
CA LEU A 185 -0.65 -7.58 15.84
C LEU A 185 -0.53 -6.95 17.24
N PRO A 186 0.68 -6.89 17.84
CA PRO A 186 0.84 -6.52 19.25
C PRO A 186 0.54 -5.04 19.54
N ALA A 187 0.66 -4.16 18.55
CA ALA A 187 0.42 -2.72 18.70
C ALA A 187 -0.97 -2.28 18.20
N LEU A 188 -1.84 -3.23 17.83
CA LEU A 188 -3.15 -2.92 17.25
C LEU A 188 -4.04 -2.16 18.24
N ARG A 189 -4.50 -0.98 17.82
CA ARG A 189 -5.38 -0.10 18.61
C ARG A 189 -6.70 0.17 17.92
N THR A 190 -6.70 0.19 16.59
CA THR A 190 -7.89 0.48 15.80
C THR A 190 -8.17 -0.66 14.83
N LEU A 191 -9.34 -1.26 14.98
CA LEU A 191 -9.87 -2.24 14.04
C LEU A 191 -11.10 -1.63 13.37
N VAL A 192 -11.10 -1.60 12.04
CA VAL A 192 -12.27 -1.21 11.24
C VAL A 192 -12.68 -2.42 10.42
N CYS A 193 -13.91 -2.88 10.63
CA CYS A 193 -14.51 -3.95 9.84
C CYS A 193 -15.75 -3.42 9.13
N SER A 194 -15.86 -3.65 7.83
CA SER A 194 -17.04 -3.32 7.04
C SER A 194 -17.34 -4.47 6.09
N HIS A 195 -18.54 -5.05 6.19
CA HIS A 195 -18.94 -6.22 5.41
C HIS A 195 -17.94 -7.39 5.54
N VAL A 196 -17.78 -7.90 6.77
CA VAL A 196 -16.84 -8.98 7.16
C VAL A 196 -17.60 -10.20 7.67
#